data_AF-A0A2V9QQQ2-F1
#
_entry.id   AF-A0A2V9QQQ2-F1
#
_cell.length_a   1.000
_cell.length_b   1.000
_cell.length_c   1.000
_cell.angle_alpha   90.00
_cell.angle_beta   90.00
_cell.angle_gamma   90.00
#
_symmetry.space_group_name_H-M   'P 1'
#
loop_
_entity.id
_entity.type
_entity.pdbx_description
1 polymer ?
#
loop_
_entity_poly.entity_id
_entity_poly.type
_entity_poly.pdbx_seq_one_letter_code
_entity_poly.pdbx_strand_id
1 'polypeptide(L)'
;MPETWIYIISIKPSASRWNEWPRMKAANHLIRHFASAQKRVQYIDVASAMFDTQGNLRADLFVEDGLHPTQKCYALWTSIIKPVLLQRFGLEKILRQIPTERHGASRSPLPTGWIWQPAV
;
A
#
# COMPACT_ATOMS: atom_id res chain seq x y z
N MET A 1 -13.84 18.48 6.64
CA MET A 1 -13.76 17.23 5.85
C MET A 1 -14.05 16.02 6.76
N PRO A 2 -15.30 15.82 7.21
CA PRO A 2 -15.62 14.76 8.19
C PRO A 2 -15.59 13.34 7.60
N GLU A 3 -15.84 13.19 6.30
CA GLU A 3 -15.93 11.88 5.64
C GLU A 3 -14.60 11.40 5.01
N THR A 4 -13.55 12.21 5.06
CA THR A 4 -12.30 11.90 4.36
C THR A 4 -11.46 10.90 5.13
N TRP A 5 -10.92 9.91 4.42
CA TRP A 5 -9.89 9.03 4.95
C TRP A 5 -8.54 9.75 5.04
N ILE A 6 -7.88 9.64 6.19
CA ILE A 6 -6.56 10.21 6.44
C ILE A 6 -5.56 9.06 6.55
N TYR A 7 -4.50 9.12 5.76
CA TYR A 7 -3.38 8.18 5.86
C TYR A 7 -2.17 8.93 6.41
N ILE A 8 -1.61 8.43 7.51
CA ILE A 8 -0.42 9.00 8.12
C ILE A 8 0.73 8.06 7.84
N ILE A 9 1.71 8.53 7.06
CA ILE A 9 2.93 7.80 6.77
C ILE A 9 3.90 8.02 7.92
N SER A 10 4.59 6.96 8.34
CA SER A 10 5.63 7.03 9.38
C SER A 10 6.66 8.11 9.08
N ILE A 11 7.09 8.84 10.12
CA ILE A 11 8.27 9.70 10.07
C ILE A 11 9.47 8.81 9.75
N LYS A 12 10.16 9.10 8.64
CA LYS A 12 11.31 8.31 8.20
C LYS A 12 12.57 8.60 9.05
N PRO A 13 13.47 7.62 9.23
CA PRO A 13 14.84 7.90 9.63
C PRO A 13 15.57 8.69 8.54
N SER A 14 16.65 9.39 8.91
CA SER A 14 17.62 9.93 7.97
C SER A 14 18.99 10.01 8.62
N ALA A 15 20.05 9.81 7.84
CA ALA A 15 21.42 9.87 8.34
C ALA A 15 21.73 11.29 8.88
N SER A 16 21.28 12.32 8.16
CA SER A 16 21.43 13.73 8.55
C SER A 16 20.68 14.14 9.83
N ARG A 17 19.74 13.32 10.31
CA ARG A 17 18.95 13.58 11.52
C ARG A 17 18.93 12.37 12.45
N TRP A 18 20.01 11.59 12.46
CA TRP A 18 20.08 10.35 13.23
C TRP A 18 19.85 10.57 14.72
N ASN A 19 20.38 11.67 15.27
CA ASN A 19 20.18 12.03 16.69
C ASN A 19 18.72 12.27 17.06
N GLU A 20 17.86 12.63 16.10
CA GLU A 20 16.43 12.81 16.31
C GLU A 20 15.65 11.50 16.18
N TRP A 21 16.26 10.44 15.64
CA TRP A 21 15.58 9.18 15.34
C TRP A 21 14.88 8.58 16.56
N PRO A 22 15.45 8.56 17.77
CA PRO A 22 14.74 8.06 18.94
C PRO A 22 13.41 8.79 19.19
N ARG A 23 13.39 10.12 19.03
CA ARG A 23 12.18 10.95 19.19
C ARG A 23 11.18 10.72 18.06
N MET A 24 11.66 10.62 16.82
CA MET A 24 10.82 10.34 15.66
C MET A 24 10.19 8.93 15.75
N LYS A 25 10.95 7.93 16.23
CA LYS A 25 10.47 6.57 16.49
C LYS A 25 9.41 6.56 17.59
N ALA A 26 9.63 7.28 18.69
CA ALA A 26 8.62 7.44 19.74
C ALA A 26 7.34 8.10 19.20
N ALA A 27 7.46 9.16 18.40
CA ALA A 27 6.32 9.81 17.74
C ALA A 27 5.58 8.84 16.81
N ASN A 28 6.29 8.03 16.03
CA ASN A 28 5.70 6.98 15.19
C ASN A 28 4.85 6.00 16.00
N HIS A 29 5.34 5.55 17.16
CA HIS A 29 4.57 4.68 18.07
C HIS A 29 3.28 5.36 18.56
N LEU A 30 3.36 6.63 18.98
CA LEU A 30 2.20 7.39 19.44
C LEU A 30 1.17 7.62 18.32
N ILE A 31 1.63 7.99 17.12
CA ILE A 31 0.78 8.20 15.95
C ILE A 31 0.08 6.89 15.55
N ARG A 32 0.80 5.77 15.54
CA ARG A 32 0.21 4.46 15.25
C ARG A 32 -0.87 4.10 16.25
N HIS A 33 -0.61 4.31 17.55
CA HIS A 33 -1.58 4.08 18.59
C HIS A 33 -2.82 4.97 18.42
N PHE A 34 -2.63 6.28 18.22
CA PHE A 34 -3.71 7.22 17.96
C PHE A 34 -4.57 6.79 16.76
N ALA A 35 -3.94 6.48 15.63
CA ALA A 35 -4.64 6.09 14.40
C ALA A 35 -5.49 4.83 14.60
N SER A 36 -5.03 3.86 15.42
CA SER A 36 -5.77 2.62 15.69
C SER A 36 -7.12 2.83 16.38
N ALA A 37 -7.30 3.96 17.06
CA ALA A 37 -8.56 4.31 17.73
C ALA A 37 -9.52 5.12 16.83
N GLN A 38 -9.11 5.50 15.61
CA GLN A 38 -9.91 6.35 14.73
C GLN A 38 -10.59 5.55 13.62
N LYS A 39 -11.84 5.90 13.30
CA LYS A 39 -12.63 5.19 12.27
C LYS A 39 -12.10 5.35 10.84
N ARG A 40 -11.47 6.48 10.52
CA ARG A 40 -11.02 6.83 9.14
C ARG A 40 -9.57 7.32 9.08
N VAL A 41 -8.76 6.93 10.07
CA VAL A 41 -7.32 7.21 10.04
C VAL A 41 -6.57 5.89 10.00
N GLN A 42 -5.61 5.78 9.10
CA GLN A 42 -4.74 4.61 9.00
C GLN A 42 -3.28 5.02 9.00
N TYR A 43 -2.48 4.37 9.84
CA TYR A 43 -1.04 4.53 9.85
C TYR A 43 -0.38 3.58 8.85
N ILE A 44 0.59 4.07 8.09
CA ILE A 44 1.39 3.29 7.14
C ILE A 44 2.86 3.39 7.54
N ASP A 45 3.47 2.26 7.90
CA ASP A 45 4.88 2.18 8.25
C ASP A 45 5.74 1.98 6.99
N VAL A 46 6.47 3.03 6.61
CA VAL A 46 7.52 2.94 5.57
C VAL A 46 8.92 2.99 6.18
N ALA A 47 9.06 3.44 7.43
CA ALA A 47 10.32 3.61 8.11
C ALA A 47 11.02 2.28 8.37
N SER A 48 10.28 1.24 8.78
CA SER A 48 10.85 -0.09 9.03
C SER A 48 11.53 -0.69 7.81
N ALA A 49 11.01 -0.44 6.60
CA ALA A 49 11.58 -0.94 5.35
C ALA A 49 12.88 -0.23 4.92
N MET A 50 13.24 0.85 5.61
CA MET A 50 14.48 1.60 5.35
C MET A 50 15.70 1.02 6.07
N PHE A 51 15.50 0.01 6.91
CA PHE A 51 16.59 -0.75 7.53
C PHE A 51 16.87 -2.01 6.72
N ASP A 52 18.13 -2.45 6.74
CA ASP A 52 18.50 -3.76 6.22
C ASP A 52 18.18 -4.87 7.24
N THR A 53 18.52 -6.12 6.90
CA THR A 53 18.27 -7.28 7.76
C THR A 53 19.12 -7.29 9.03
N GLN A 54 20.16 -6.46 9.10
CA GLN A 54 21.03 -6.30 10.27
C GLN A 54 20.59 -5.11 11.14
N GLY A 55 19.59 -4.34 10.71
CA GLY A 55 19.09 -3.17 11.41
C GLY A 55 19.87 -1.88 11.09
N ASN A 56 20.74 -1.89 10.08
CA ASN A 56 21.43 -0.67 9.64
C ASN A 56 20.56 0.13 8.69
N LEU A 57 20.69 1.45 8.76
CA LEU A 57 19.99 2.34 7.82
C LEU A 57 20.58 2.16 6.42
N ARG A 58 19.70 1.89 5.44
CA ARG A 58 20.09 1.67 4.05
C ARG A 58 20.50 2.98 3.36
N ALA A 59 21.81 3.17 3.16
CA ALA A 59 22.36 4.39 2.58
C ALA A 59 21.89 4.66 1.13
N ASP A 60 21.62 3.62 0.35
CA ASP A 60 21.13 3.70 -1.04
C ASP A 60 19.73 4.31 -1.18
N LEU A 61 19.04 4.52 -0.05
CA LEU A 61 17.72 5.14 0.00
C LEU A 61 17.78 6.67 0.12
N PHE A 62 18.97 7.26 0.28
CA PHE A 62 19.14 8.70 0.40
C PHE A 62 20.01 9.24 -0.72
N VAL A 63 19.73 10.48 -1.15
CA VAL A 63 20.70 11.23 -1.96
C VAL A 63 21.87 11.65 -1.06
N GLU A 64 22.86 12.32 -1.63
CA GLU A 64 24.14 12.65 -0.97
C GLU A 64 23.97 13.41 0.36
N ASP A 65 22.90 14.19 0.52
CA ASP A 65 22.64 14.94 1.76
C ASP A 65 22.19 14.08 2.95
N GLY A 66 21.98 12.77 2.75
CA GLY A 66 21.53 11.85 3.79
C GLY A 66 20.15 12.19 4.38
N LEU A 67 19.39 13.09 3.75
CA LEU A 67 18.08 13.58 4.15
C LEU A 67 17.01 13.20 3.11
N HIS A 68 17.19 13.56 1.85
CA HIS A 68 16.16 13.39 0.84
C HIS A 68 16.19 11.98 0.24
N PRO A 69 15.02 11.37 -0.01
CA PRO A 69 14.93 10.03 -0.59
C PRO A 69 15.38 10.00 -2.05
N THR A 70 16.05 8.92 -2.45
CA THR A 70 16.31 8.61 -3.87
C THR A 70 15.05 8.12 -4.59
N GLN A 71 15.11 7.98 -5.91
CA GLN A 71 14.07 7.30 -6.69
C GLN A 71 13.83 5.85 -6.19
N LYS A 72 14.89 5.15 -5.77
CA LYS A 72 14.79 3.80 -5.20
C LYS A 72 13.97 3.79 -3.91
N CYS A 73 14.15 4.81 -3.07
CA CYS A 73 13.37 4.98 -1.84
C CYS A 73 11.90 5.29 -2.13
N TYR A 74 11.61 6.16 -3.10
CA TYR A 74 10.23 6.40 -3.53
C TYR A 74 9.57 5.15 -4.12
N ALA A 75 10.30 4.33 -4.89
CA ALA A 75 9.79 3.07 -5.40
C ALA A 75 9.45 2.09 -4.25
N LEU A 76 10.31 2.01 -3.24
CA LEU A 76 10.06 1.24 -2.02
C LEU A 76 8.83 1.73 -1.26
N TRP A 77 8.70 3.03 -1.01
CA TRP A 77 7.51 3.57 -0.34
C TRP A 77 6.25 3.33 -1.16
N THR A 78 6.34 3.45 -2.49
CA THR A 78 5.22 3.20 -3.40
C THR A 78 4.75 1.76 -3.31
N SER A 79 5.65 0.77 -3.22
CA SER A 79 5.26 -0.64 -3.11
C SER A 79 4.54 -0.95 -1.79
N ILE A 80 4.76 -0.15 -0.75
CA ILE A 80 4.10 -0.26 0.56
C ILE A 80 2.75 0.49 0.56
N ILE A 81 2.74 1.75 0.11
CA ILE A 81 1.57 2.64 0.21
C ILE A 81 0.49 2.25 -0.80
N LYS A 82 0.88 1.94 -2.04
CA LYS A 82 -0.08 1.66 -3.14
C LYS A 82 -1.07 0.55 -2.81
N PRO A 83 -0.69 -0.66 -2.34
CA PRO A 83 -1.66 -1.70 -2.03
C PRO A 83 -2.63 -1.29 -0.92
N VAL A 84 -2.18 -0.52 0.08
CA VAL A 84 -3.05 0.01 1.16
C VAL A 84 -4.14 0.91 0.58
N LEU A 85 -3.78 1.84 -0.30
CA LEU A 85 -4.74 2.73 -0.94
C LEU A 85 -5.68 1.97 -1.88
N LEU A 86 -5.16 1.01 -2.66
CA LEU A 86 -5.96 0.22 -3.59
C LEU A 86 -6.95 -0.71 -2.86
N GLN A 87 -6.61 -1.22 -1.68
CA GLN A 87 -7.53 -2.00 -0.87
C GLN A 87 -8.82 -1.21 -0.54
N ARG A 88 -8.70 0.10 -0.32
CA ARG A 88 -9.86 0.96 0.01
C ARG A 88 -10.54 1.55 -1.22
N PHE A 89 -9.77 2.08 -2.16
CA PHE A 89 -10.28 2.90 -3.28
C PHE A 89 -10.13 2.24 -4.64
N GLY A 90 -9.30 1.20 -4.74
CA GLY A 90 -9.08 0.43 -5.96
C GLY A 90 -10.16 -0.62 -6.22
N LEU A 91 -10.94 -1.01 -5.20
CA LEU A 91 -12.03 -1.98 -5.34
C LEU A 91 -13.07 -1.52 -6.38
N GLU A 92 -13.45 -0.24 -6.38
CA GLU A 92 -14.36 0.33 -7.39
C GLU A 92 -13.88 0.10 -8.83
N LYS A 93 -12.57 0.21 -9.06
CA LYS A 93 -11.97 0.02 -10.39
C LYS A 93 -11.90 -1.46 -10.78
N ILE A 94 -11.65 -2.34 -9.81
CA ILE A 94 -11.63 -3.81 -9.99
C ILE A 94 -13.06 -4.31 -10.25
N LEU A 95 -14.04 -3.88 -9.45
CA LEU A 95 -15.44 -4.28 -9.58
C LEU A 95 -16.05 -3.83 -10.90
N ARG A 96 -15.65 -2.66 -11.44
CA ARG A 96 -16.07 -2.20 -12.78
C ARG A 96 -15.48 -2.98 -13.95
N GLN A 97 -14.43 -3.77 -13.71
CA GLN A 97 -13.75 -4.58 -14.74
C GLN A 97 -14.22 -6.03 -14.76
N ILE A 98 -15.01 -6.47 -13.78
CA ILE A 98 -15.65 -7.78 -13.78
C ILE A 98 -16.89 -7.70 -14.68
N PRO A 99 -16.99 -8.48 -15.77
CA PRO A 99 -18.21 -8.54 -16.56
C PRO A 99 -19.36 -8.99 -15.66
N THR A 100 -20.34 -8.13 -15.44
CA THR A 100 -21.60 -8.55 -14.80
C THR A 100 -22.39 -9.38 -15.79
N GLU A 101 -22.26 -10.70 -15.75
CA GLU A 101 -23.31 -11.57 -16.26
C GLU A 101 -24.55 -11.38 -15.38
N ARG A 102 -25.41 -10.46 -15.80
CA ARG A 102 -26.81 -10.40 -15.37
C ARG A 102 -27.67 -10.23 -16.60
N HIS A 103 -27.95 -11.31 -17.32
CA HIS A 103 -29.18 -11.40 -18.09
C HIS A 103 -29.81 -12.79 -17.90
N GLY A 104 -30.93 -12.76 -17.18
CA GLY A 104 -32.07 -13.67 -17.26
C GLY A 104 -31.83 -15.13 -17.63
N ALA A 105 -32.19 -16.01 -16.71
CA ALA A 105 -32.74 -17.30 -17.07
C ALA A 105 -33.90 -17.10 -18.08
N SER A 106 -33.61 -17.31 -19.36
CA SER A 106 -34.59 -17.66 -20.39
C SER A 106 -34.16 -18.99 -20.95
N ARG A 107 -34.97 -20.02 -20.70
CA ARG A 107 -34.81 -21.35 -21.29
C ARG A 107 -35.10 -21.23 -22.79
N SER A 108 -34.04 -21.24 -23.59
CA SER A 108 -34.09 -21.58 -25.02
C SER A 108 -33.12 -22.74 -25.26
N PRO A 109 -33.46 -23.73 -26.09
CA PRO A 109 -32.68 -24.96 -26.18
C PRO A 109 -31.33 -24.70 -26.85
N LEU A 110 -30.30 -25.35 -26.31
CA LEU A 110 -28.92 -25.28 -26.80
C LEU A 110 -28.86 -25.68 -28.30
N PRO A 111 -28.15 -24.95 -29.16
CA PRO A 111 -27.78 -25.49 -30.45
C PRO A 111 -26.75 -26.60 -30.24
N THR A 112 -27.13 -27.80 -30.66
CA THR A 112 -26.26 -28.97 -30.82
C THR A 112 -25.09 -28.63 -31.74
N GLY A 113 -23.87 -28.74 -31.20
CA GLY A 113 -22.64 -28.69 -31.99
C GLY A 113 -21.60 -27.82 -31.32
N TRP A 114 -20.63 -28.49 -30.68
CA TRP A 114 -19.18 -28.23 -30.66
C TRP A 114 -18.63 -28.95 -29.43
N ILE A 115 -18.44 -30.26 -29.59
CA ILE A 115 -17.71 -31.13 -28.67
C ILE A 115 -16.23 -30.78 -28.83
N TRP A 116 -15.61 -30.21 -27.79
CA TRP A 116 -14.15 -30.13 -27.70
C TRP A 116 -13.65 -31.30 -26.85
N GLN A 117 -12.84 -32.18 -27.46
CA GLN A 117 -12.00 -33.13 -26.75
C GLN A 117 -10.71 -32.41 -26.31
N PRO A 118 -10.18 -32.66 -25.10
CA PRO A 118 -8.89 -32.14 -24.71
C PRO A 118 -7.78 -32.96 -25.40
N ALA A 119 -6.90 -32.27 -26.12
CA ALA A 119 -5.63 -32.84 -26.53
C ALA A 119 -4.68 -32.92 -25.33
N VAL A 120 -3.93 -34.01 -25.32
CA VAL A 120 -2.90 -34.45 -24.36
C VAL A 120 -1.82 -33.38 -24.14
#